data_AF-J0D776-F1
#
_entry.id   AF-J0D776-F1
#
_cell.length_a   1.000
_cell.length_b   1.000
_cell.length_c   1.000
_cell.angle_alpha   90.00
_cell.angle_beta   90.00
_cell.angle_gamma   90.00
#
_symmetry.space_group_name_H-M   'P 1'
#
loop_
_entity.id
_entity.type
_entity.pdbx_description
1 polymer ?
#
loop_
_entity_poly.entity_id
_entity_poly.type
_entity_poly.pdbx_seq_one_letter_code
_entity_poly.pdbx_strand_id
1 'polypeptide(L)'
;MNITAAKLVLILGALTAGSYACNCAHNNDAGRWIDVNSPAAEAAILIDAGGGCYQATTQGHMCVSFTNADQAVKDCLAEEADNDQSFHGDWFLWSAITCTDGDSHAQLTITV
;
A
#
# COMPACT_ATOMS: atom_id res chain seq x y z
N MET A 1 48.19 29.01 23.41
CA MET A 1 48.12 27.53 23.32
C MET A 1 46.75 27.21 22.74
N ASN A 2 46.72 26.87 21.45
CA ASN A 2 45.49 26.73 20.67
C ASN A 2 44.96 25.30 20.84
N ILE A 3 43.72 25.18 21.32
CA ILE A 3 43.01 23.90 21.39
C ILE A 3 42.49 23.61 19.99
N THR A 4 43.05 22.57 19.38
CA THR A 4 42.69 22.03 18.08
C THR A 4 41.24 21.54 18.12
N ALA A 5 40.33 22.29 17.50
CA ALA A 5 38.94 21.87 17.34
C ALA A 5 38.88 20.70 16.34
N ALA A 6 38.62 19.50 16.84
CA ALA A 6 38.31 18.34 16.03
C ALA A 6 37.00 18.58 15.26
N LYS A 7 37.10 18.72 13.94
CA LYS A 7 35.94 18.75 13.04
C LYS A 7 35.39 17.33 12.93
N LEU A 8 34.44 16.99 13.78
CA LEU A 8 33.60 15.82 13.59
C LEU A 8 32.56 16.14 12.52
N VAL A 9 32.86 15.79 11.27
CA VAL A 9 31.90 15.88 10.16
C VAL A 9 30.98 14.67 10.27
N LEU A 10 29.81 14.88 10.89
CA LEU A 10 28.68 13.96 10.80
C LEU A 10 28.12 14.07 9.37
N ILE A 11 28.53 13.14 8.50
CA ILE A 11 27.84 12.92 7.24
C ILE A 11 26.52 12.24 7.60
N LEU A 12 25.46 13.04 7.80
CA LEU A 12 24.10 12.54 7.69
C LEU A 12 23.93 12.11 6.22
N GLY A 13 24.12 10.82 5.95
CA GLY A 13 23.63 10.21 4.73
C GLY A 13 22.13 10.40 4.73
N ALA A 14 21.66 11.36 3.93
CA ALA A 14 20.26 11.46 3.59
C ALA A 14 19.90 10.16 2.87
N LEU A 15 19.26 9.23 3.58
CA LEU A 15 18.42 8.24 2.92
C LEU A 15 17.29 9.04 2.28
N THR A 16 17.47 9.43 1.03
CA THR A 16 16.34 9.76 0.18
C THR A 16 15.61 8.46 -0.03
N ALA A 17 14.69 8.13 0.88
CA ALA A 17 13.53 7.34 0.51
C ALA A 17 12.91 8.12 -0.65
N GLY A 18 13.22 7.69 -1.87
CA GLY A 18 12.49 8.13 -3.03
C GLY A 18 11.08 7.65 -2.79
N SER A 19 10.25 8.53 -2.24
CA SER A 19 8.81 8.41 -2.36
C SER A 19 8.59 8.48 -3.85
N TYR A 20 8.46 7.31 -4.49
CA TYR A 20 7.64 7.26 -5.68
C TYR A 20 6.32 7.86 -5.20
N ALA A 21 5.97 9.04 -5.72
CA ALA A 21 4.69 9.62 -5.37
C ALA A 21 3.66 8.67 -5.97
N CYS A 22 3.22 7.71 -5.18
CA CYS A 22 2.29 6.69 -5.60
C CYS A 22 1.05 7.41 -6.09
N ASN A 23 0.81 7.31 -7.40
CA ASN A 23 -0.35 7.94 -8.01
C ASN A 23 -1.55 7.02 -7.80
N CYS A 24 -1.92 6.91 -6.53
CA CYS A 24 -3.04 6.14 -6.03
C CYS A 24 -4.18 7.07 -5.64
N ALA A 25 -5.39 6.58 -5.82
CA ALA A 25 -6.60 7.22 -5.33
C ALA A 25 -7.49 6.17 -4.69
N HIS A 26 -8.09 6.51 -3.56
CA HIS A 26 -9.06 5.70 -2.87
C HIS A 26 -10.43 6.39 -2.82
N ASN A 27 -11.49 5.62 -2.66
CA ASN A 27 -12.87 6.12 -2.78
C ASN A 27 -13.49 6.71 -1.49
N ASN A 28 -12.73 6.86 -0.40
CA ASN A 28 -13.22 7.33 0.92
C ASN A 28 -14.47 6.59 1.45
N ASP A 29 -14.78 5.42 0.91
CA ASP A 29 -15.91 4.59 1.30
C ASP A 29 -15.42 3.45 2.16
N ALA A 30 -16.05 3.19 3.29
CA ALA A 30 -15.50 2.23 4.23
C ALA A 30 -15.71 0.78 3.78
N GLY A 31 -14.63 0.11 3.36
CA GLY A 31 -14.63 -1.33 3.18
C GLY A 31 -14.86 -2.01 4.53
N ARG A 32 -15.73 -3.03 4.55
CA ARG A 32 -15.87 -3.91 5.71
C ARG A 32 -15.15 -5.22 5.44
N TRP A 33 -14.22 -5.55 6.32
CA TRP A 33 -13.43 -6.76 6.20
C TRP A 33 -13.20 -7.37 7.58
N ILE A 34 -13.54 -8.64 7.71
CA ILE A 34 -13.32 -9.42 8.91
C ILE A 34 -12.77 -10.78 8.47
N ASP A 35 -11.50 -11.01 8.76
CA ASP A 35 -10.81 -12.26 8.46
C ASP A 35 -9.62 -12.51 9.40
N VAL A 36 -8.92 -13.63 9.21
CA VAL A 36 -7.67 -13.93 9.92
C VAL A 36 -6.55 -12.96 9.54
N ASN A 37 -6.53 -12.49 8.29
CA ASN A 37 -5.59 -11.49 7.79
C ASN A 37 -6.25 -10.10 7.83
N SER A 38 -5.45 -9.05 8.10
CA SER A 38 -5.89 -7.68 7.81
C SER A 38 -6.09 -7.53 6.29
N PRO A 39 -6.88 -6.55 5.82
CA PRO A 39 -7.04 -6.37 4.38
C PRO A 39 -5.73 -6.01 3.71
N ALA A 40 -4.84 -5.20 4.30
CA ALA A 40 -3.55 -4.93 3.68
C ALA A 40 -2.69 -6.19 3.59
N ALA A 41 -2.75 -7.08 4.60
CA ALA A 41 -2.05 -8.36 4.54
C ALA A 41 -2.61 -9.25 3.42
N GLU A 42 -3.93 -9.34 3.26
CA GLU A 42 -4.53 -10.10 2.15
C GLU A 42 -4.25 -9.44 0.79
N ALA A 43 -4.28 -8.11 0.72
CA ALA A 43 -3.91 -7.34 -0.47
C ALA A 43 -2.49 -7.68 -0.91
N ALA A 44 -1.53 -7.69 0.01
CA ALA A 44 -0.15 -8.06 -0.28
C ALA A 44 -0.04 -9.48 -0.86
N ILE A 45 -0.76 -10.45 -0.27
CA ILE A 45 -0.80 -11.83 -0.78
C ILE A 45 -1.35 -11.88 -2.22
N LEU A 46 -2.45 -11.18 -2.50
CA LEU A 46 -3.04 -11.12 -3.84
C LEU A 46 -2.13 -10.38 -4.83
N ILE A 47 -1.46 -9.31 -4.41
CA ILE A 47 -0.51 -8.56 -5.24
C ILE A 47 0.68 -9.44 -5.63
N ASP A 48 1.27 -10.14 -4.66
CA ASP A 48 2.39 -11.08 -4.87
C ASP A 48 1.98 -12.26 -5.77
N ALA A 49 0.73 -12.70 -5.69
CA ALA A 49 0.17 -13.74 -6.57
C ALA A 49 -0.09 -13.26 -8.01
N GLY A 50 0.06 -11.96 -8.31
CA GLY A 50 -0.24 -11.38 -9.62
C GLY A 50 -1.71 -11.04 -9.84
N GLY A 51 -2.45 -10.83 -8.75
CA GLY A 51 -3.87 -10.48 -8.73
C GLY A 51 -4.77 -11.67 -8.37
N GLY A 52 -6.07 -11.47 -8.48
CA GLY A 52 -7.09 -12.47 -8.16
C GLY A 52 -8.09 -11.95 -7.13
N CYS A 53 -8.93 -12.84 -6.62
CA CYS A 53 -9.91 -12.51 -5.61
C CYS A 53 -9.82 -13.47 -4.42
N TYR A 54 -10.11 -12.95 -3.24
CA TYR A 54 -10.19 -13.69 -1.99
C TYR A 54 -11.50 -13.38 -1.26
N GLN A 55 -12.15 -14.43 -0.77
CA GLN A 55 -13.35 -14.33 0.06
C GLN A 55 -12.93 -14.48 1.52
N ALA A 56 -13.11 -13.42 2.32
CA ALA A 56 -12.86 -13.48 3.75
C ALA A 56 -13.77 -14.50 4.43
N THR A 57 -13.25 -15.12 5.49
CA THR A 57 -13.95 -16.17 6.24
C THR A 57 -15.21 -15.63 6.93
N THR A 58 -15.17 -14.37 7.39
CA THR A 58 -16.30 -13.77 8.12
C THR A 58 -17.02 -12.71 7.30
N GLN A 59 -16.30 -11.74 6.73
CA GLN A 59 -16.93 -10.64 5.98
C GLN A 59 -15.96 -10.00 5.00
N GLY A 60 -16.42 -9.73 3.78
CA GLY A 60 -15.66 -9.04 2.75
C GLY A 60 -15.19 -9.96 1.62
N HIS A 61 -15.11 -9.40 0.43
CA HIS A 61 -14.59 -10.05 -0.77
C HIS A 61 -13.64 -9.07 -1.45
N MET A 62 -12.36 -9.43 -1.51
CA MET A 62 -11.31 -8.58 -2.06
C MET A 62 -10.93 -9.07 -3.44
N CYS A 63 -10.81 -8.16 -4.40
CA CYS A 63 -10.24 -8.45 -5.71
C CYS A 63 -9.13 -7.46 -6.04
N VAL A 64 -7.99 -7.98 -6.51
CA VAL A 64 -6.87 -7.23 -7.06
C VAL A 64 -6.75 -7.55 -8.54
N SER A 65 -6.65 -6.51 -9.37
CA SER A 65 -6.47 -6.65 -10.81
C SER A 65 -5.39 -5.71 -11.34
N PHE A 66 -4.75 -6.14 -12.43
CA PHE A 66 -3.62 -5.45 -13.03
C PHE A 66 -3.81 -5.33 -14.54
N THR A 67 -3.41 -4.20 -15.10
CA THR A 67 -3.26 -4.01 -16.55
C THR A 67 -1.87 -3.46 -16.82
N ASN A 68 -1.06 -4.19 -17.58
CA ASN A 68 0.34 -3.85 -17.87
C ASN A 68 1.19 -3.52 -16.62
N ALA A 69 0.83 -4.05 -15.44
CA ALA A 69 1.43 -3.63 -14.19
C ALA A 69 2.91 -4.05 -14.07
N ASP A 70 3.77 -3.05 -13.97
CA ASP A 70 5.14 -3.19 -13.48
C ASP A 70 5.19 -3.36 -11.95
N GLN A 71 6.40 -3.49 -11.41
CA GLN A 71 6.59 -3.63 -9.97
C GLN A 71 6.27 -2.32 -9.22
N ALA A 72 6.48 -1.16 -9.82
CA ALA A 72 6.28 0.13 -9.17
C ALA A 72 4.79 0.35 -8.83
N VAL A 73 3.88 0.06 -9.76
CA VAL A 73 2.44 0.20 -9.48
C VAL A 73 1.93 -0.82 -8.45
N LYS A 74 2.57 -2.00 -8.36
CA LYS A 74 2.25 -3.03 -7.36
C LYS A 74 2.70 -2.62 -5.96
N ASP A 75 3.94 -2.14 -5.85
CA ASP A 75 4.50 -1.63 -4.60
C ASP A 75 3.65 -0.45 -4.09
N CYS A 76 3.22 0.43 -5.00
CA CYS A 76 2.32 1.54 -4.66
C CYS A 76 0.94 1.08 -4.17
N LEU A 77 0.35 0.06 -4.79
CA LEU A 77 -0.93 -0.47 -4.33
C LEU A 77 -0.81 -1.08 -2.92
N ALA A 78 0.30 -1.78 -2.65
CA ALA A 78 0.56 -2.36 -1.34
C ALA A 78 0.80 -1.29 -0.27
N GLU A 79 1.61 -0.27 -0.58
CA GLU A 79 1.88 0.86 0.31
C GLU A 79 0.60 1.65 0.63
N GLU A 80 -0.23 1.95 -0.36
CA GLU A 80 -1.49 2.65 -0.14
C GLU A 80 -2.45 1.82 0.72
N ALA A 81 -2.57 0.52 0.41
CA ALA A 81 -3.41 -0.38 1.21
C ALA A 81 -2.94 -0.45 2.67
N ASP A 82 -1.63 -0.45 2.93
CA ASP A 82 -1.07 -0.48 4.28
C ASP A 82 -1.20 0.86 5.02
N ASN A 83 -0.97 1.99 4.34
CA ASN A 83 -1.06 3.33 4.92
C ASN A 83 -2.51 3.69 5.28
N ASP A 84 -3.45 3.35 4.40
CA ASP A 84 -4.85 3.76 4.54
C ASP A 84 -5.75 2.71 5.20
N GLN A 85 -5.19 1.57 5.65
CA GLN A 85 -5.95 0.60 6.47
C GLN A 85 -6.26 1.11 7.89
N SER A 86 -5.98 2.38 8.20
CA SER A 86 -6.09 2.94 9.56
C SER A 86 -7.48 2.73 10.22
N PHE A 87 -7.46 2.61 11.55
CA PHE A 87 -7.90 1.40 12.26
C PHE A 87 -9.07 1.67 13.23
N HIS A 88 -10.26 1.11 12.99
CA HIS A 88 -10.87 0.31 14.05
C HIS A 88 -11.21 -1.06 13.47
N GLY A 89 -11.06 -2.11 14.29
CA GLY A 89 -10.86 -3.51 13.89
C GLY A 89 -11.90 -4.22 12.99
N ASP A 90 -12.77 -3.50 12.30
CA ASP A 90 -13.79 -3.99 11.37
C ASP A 90 -14.08 -3.05 10.16
N TRP A 91 -13.44 -1.87 10.06
CA TRP A 91 -13.69 -0.89 8.99
C TRP A 91 -12.42 -0.16 8.55
N PHE A 92 -12.34 0.07 7.24
CA PHE A 92 -11.21 0.69 6.54
C PHE A 92 -11.65 2.03 5.94
N LEU A 93 -10.72 2.91 5.57
CA LEU A 93 -11.08 4.20 4.97
C LEU A 93 -11.43 4.08 3.48
N TRP A 94 -11.34 2.89 2.91
CA TRP A 94 -11.53 2.63 1.49
C TRP A 94 -12.18 1.26 1.24
N SER A 95 -12.91 1.18 0.13
CA SER A 95 -13.45 -0.04 -0.46
C SER A 95 -12.94 -0.22 -1.89
N ALA A 96 -12.24 0.78 -2.43
CA ALA A 96 -11.48 0.66 -3.66
C ALA A 96 -10.24 1.55 -3.61
N ILE A 97 -9.11 1.02 -4.12
CA ILE A 97 -7.88 1.74 -4.42
C ILE A 97 -7.58 1.55 -5.90
N THR A 98 -7.18 2.61 -6.59
CA THR A 98 -6.66 2.54 -7.96
C THR A 98 -5.34 3.27 -8.03
N CYS A 99 -4.30 2.59 -8.51
CA CYS A 99 -2.96 3.13 -8.69
C CYS A 99 -2.55 3.07 -10.16
N THR A 100 -1.77 4.06 -10.59
CA THR A 100 -1.27 4.16 -11.97
C THR A 100 0.20 4.59 -12.02
N ASP A 101 0.95 4.06 -12.98
CA ASP A 101 2.30 4.54 -13.33
C ASP A 101 2.50 4.41 -14.85
N GLY A 102 2.45 5.53 -15.57
CA GLY A 102 2.43 5.50 -17.04
C GLY A 102 1.22 4.70 -17.59
N ASP A 103 1.52 3.61 -18.31
CA ASP A 103 0.52 2.67 -18.85
C ASP A 103 0.19 1.49 -17.90
N SER A 104 0.86 1.43 -16.75
CA SER A 104 0.65 0.43 -15.70
C SER A 104 -0.55 0.83 -14.83
N HIS A 105 -1.48 -0.09 -14.61
CA HIS A 105 -2.64 0.11 -13.75
C HIS A 105 -2.80 -1.03 -12.75
N ALA A 106 -3.14 -0.68 -11.51
CA ALA A 106 -3.52 -1.60 -10.46
C ALA A 106 -4.83 -1.16 -9.82
N GLN A 107 -5.73 -2.10 -9.53
CA GLN A 107 -6.97 -1.83 -8.82
C GLN A 107 -7.20 -2.88 -7.76
N LEU A 108 -7.57 -2.42 -6.57
CA LEU A 108 -8.03 -3.23 -5.46
C LEU A 108 -9.46 -2.81 -5.12
N THR A 109 -10.34 -3.78 -4.88
CA THR A 109 -11.71 -3.53 -4.41
C THR A 109 -12.07 -4.46 -3.25
N ILE A 110 -12.93 -3.99 -2.35
CA ILE A 110 -13.58 -4.76 -1.28
C ILE A 110 -15.09 -4.58 -1.44
N THR A 111 -15.82 -5.70 -1.50
CA THR A 111 -17.29 -5.73 -1.46
C THR A 111 -17.78 -6.54 -0.27
N VAL A 112 -19.00 -6.28 0.20
CA VAL A 112 -19.62 -6.97 1.34
C VAL A 112 -20.73 -7.90 0.89
#